data_AF-A0A5D4JL07-F1
#
_entry.id   AF-A0A5D4JL07-F1
#
_cell.length_a   1.000
_cell.length_b   1.000
_cell.length_c   1.000
_cell.angle_alpha   90.00
_cell.angle_beta   90.00
_cell.angle_gamma   90.00
#
_symmetry.space_group_name_H-M   'P 1'
#
loop_
_entity.id
_entity.type
_entity.pdbx_description
1 polymer ?
#
loop_
_entity_poly.entity_id
_entity_poly.type
_entity_poly.pdbx_seq_one_letter_code
_entity_poly.pdbx_strand_id
1 'polypeptide(L)'
;MRRLTRRLSFTAVALAAAVGLVSGTATAASAIGTSQASVSAAYSCDMNLRGGYWYAGWYDGMTAVPRADIVTSAGIEAQCQLRETGYYSGAIDGYFGPQSQAAMKGFQRHINKVHGVGLAVDGWPGPKSWPWLRR
;
A
#
# COMPACT_ATOMS: atom_id res chain seq x y z
N MET A 1 5.62 23.89 21.74
CA MET A 1 4.87 25.16 21.82
C MET A 1 3.79 25.17 20.74
N ARG A 2 2.56 25.51 21.15
CA ARG A 2 1.33 25.95 20.42
C ARG A 2 1.13 25.62 18.92
N ARG A 3 -0.01 24.97 18.66
CA ARG A 3 -0.71 24.76 17.37
C ARG A 3 -0.92 26.06 16.60
N LEU A 4 -1.09 26.00 15.28
CA LEU A 4 -2.04 26.84 14.54
C LEU A 4 -2.39 26.24 13.16
N THR A 5 -3.63 25.75 13.08
CA THR A 5 -4.39 25.44 11.88
C THR A 5 -4.69 26.71 11.08
N ARG A 6 -4.53 26.68 9.75
CA ARG A 6 -5.03 27.74 8.86
C ARG A 6 -6.04 27.14 7.88
N ARG A 7 -7.32 27.39 8.17
CA ARG A 7 -8.44 27.19 7.25
C ARG A 7 -8.41 28.31 6.21
N LEU A 8 -8.57 27.97 4.94
CA LEU A 8 -8.86 28.93 3.87
C LEU A 8 -10.21 28.51 3.26
N SER A 9 -11.17 29.41 3.40
CA SER A 9 -12.52 29.34 2.84
C SER A 9 -12.62 30.29 1.64
N PHE A 10 -13.79 30.27 0.99
CA PHE A 10 -14.32 31.16 -0.07
C PHE A 10 -14.00 30.67 -1.49
N THR A 11 -14.99 30.40 -2.34
CA THR A 11 -16.02 31.36 -2.76
C THR A 11 -17.31 30.67 -3.21
N ALA A 12 -18.43 31.37 -2.99
CA ALA A 12 -19.77 31.02 -3.42
C ALA A 12 -20.02 31.43 -4.87
N VAL A 13 -20.83 30.66 -5.60
CA VAL A 13 -21.55 31.11 -6.80
C VAL A 13 -23.02 30.77 -6.61
N ALA A 14 -23.87 31.78 -6.75
CA ALA A 14 -25.32 31.68 -6.63
C ALA A 14 -26.00 32.14 -7.94
N LEU A 15 -27.28 31.76 -8.06
CA LEU A 15 -28.37 32.23 -8.94
C LEU A 15 -28.67 31.40 -10.21
N ALA A 16 -29.81 30.70 -10.21
CA ALA A 16 -31.05 31.19 -10.83
C ALA A 16 -32.25 30.29 -10.42
N ALA A 17 -33.41 30.92 -10.22
CA ALA A 17 -34.66 30.33 -9.73
C ALA A 17 -35.62 29.93 -10.87
N ALA A 18 -36.48 28.93 -10.65
CA ALA A 18 -37.79 28.83 -11.30
C ALA A 18 -38.79 28.11 -10.39
N VAL A 19 -39.97 28.72 -10.27
CA VAL A 19 -41.11 28.39 -9.40
C VAL A 19 -41.95 27.26 -10.01
N GLY A 20 -42.41 26.32 -9.18
CA GLY A 20 -43.46 25.36 -9.52
C GLY A 20 -44.08 24.76 -8.28
N LEU A 21 -45.29 25.20 -7.92
CA LEU A 21 -46.12 24.60 -6.87
C LEU A 21 -46.75 23.32 -7.43
N VAL A 22 -46.25 22.16 -7.01
CA VAL A 22 -46.98 20.90 -7.11
C VAL A 22 -47.24 20.37 -5.71
N SER A 23 -48.52 20.27 -5.37
CA SER A 23 -49.00 19.57 -4.18
C SER A 23 -48.69 18.08 -4.34
N GLY A 24 -47.60 17.66 -3.76
CA GLY A 24 -47.22 16.26 -3.60
C GLY A 24 -46.15 16.22 -2.54
N THR A 25 -46.40 15.56 -1.42
CA THR A 25 -45.36 15.23 -0.45
C THR A 25 -44.46 14.16 -1.07
N ALA A 26 -43.66 14.57 -2.05
CA ALA A 26 -42.51 13.82 -2.50
C ALA A 26 -41.48 13.96 -1.37
N THR A 27 -41.40 12.94 -0.51
CA THR A 27 -40.21 12.76 0.30
C THR A 27 -39.04 12.70 -0.67
N ALA A 28 -38.22 13.75 -0.68
CA ALA A 28 -36.94 13.73 -1.36
C ALA A 28 -36.13 12.62 -0.70
N ALA A 29 -36.15 11.43 -1.29
CA ALA A 29 -35.19 10.39 -1.00
C ALA A 29 -33.84 10.96 -1.43
N SER A 30 -33.10 11.51 -0.47
CA SER A 30 -31.69 11.77 -0.62
C SER A 30 -31.07 10.46 -1.07
N ALA A 31 -30.73 10.38 -2.36
CA ALA A 31 -29.81 9.39 -2.85
C ALA A 31 -28.49 9.68 -2.15
N ILE A 32 -28.29 9.07 -0.98
CA ILE A 32 -26.96 8.87 -0.43
C ILE A 32 -26.30 7.97 -1.46
N GLY A 33 -25.63 8.59 -2.44
CA GLY A 33 -24.65 7.92 -3.26
C GLY A 33 -23.57 7.47 -2.31
N THR A 34 -23.73 6.28 -1.73
CA THR A 34 -22.61 5.53 -1.20
C THR A 34 -21.77 5.15 -2.42
N SER A 35 -20.87 6.04 -2.81
CA SER A 35 -19.74 5.68 -3.65
C SER A 35 -18.85 4.77 -2.81
N GLN A 36 -19.28 3.51 -2.70
CA GLN A 36 -18.50 2.44 -2.11
C GLN A 36 -17.46 2.06 -3.16
N ALA A 37 -16.44 2.91 -3.28
CA ALA A 37 -15.23 2.55 -3.98
C ALA A 37 -14.71 1.27 -3.32
N SER A 38 -14.65 0.20 -4.10
CA SER A 38 -14.09 -1.07 -3.70
C SER A 38 -12.60 -0.86 -3.46
N VAL A 39 -12.23 -0.44 -2.24
CA VAL A 39 -10.82 -0.46 -1.85
C VAL A 39 -10.47 -1.92 -1.66
N SER A 40 -9.80 -2.50 -2.66
CA SER A 40 -8.86 -3.60 -2.41
C SER A 40 -8.03 -3.15 -1.20
N ALA A 41 -8.20 -3.82 -0.05
CA ALA A 41 -7.66 -3.35 1.21
C ALA A 41 -6.14 -3.30 1.10
N ALA A 42 -5.60 -2.10 0.86
CA ALA A 42 -4.17 -1.88 0.89
C ALA A 42 -3.76 -1.81 2.36
N TYR A 43 -2.99 -2.78 2.81
CA TYR A 43 -2.34 -2.75 4.10
C TYR A 43 -1.38 -1.55 4.17
N SER A 44 -1.32 -0.92 5.34
CA SER A 44 -0.36 0.14 5.61
C SER A 44 1.02 -0.46 5.93
N CYS A 45 2.08 0.24 5.56
CA CYS A 45 3.44 -0.11 5.95
C CYS A 45 3.90 0.88 7.01
N ASP A 46 3.94 0.43 8.26
CA ASP A 46 4.47 1.24 9.36
C ASP A 46 5.93 0.83 9.59
N MET A 47 6.84 1.55 8.94
CA MET A 47 8.26 1.19 8.91
C MET A 47 8.94 1.59 10.22
N ASN A 48 9.42 0.59 10.96
CA ASN A 48 10.10 0.76 12.24
C ASN A 48 11.47 0.08 12.23
N LEU A 49 12.51 0.84 12.59
CA LEU A 49 13.87 0.32 12.73
C LEU A 49 14.01 -0.43 14.06
N ARG A 50 14.33 -1.72 14.00
CA ARG A 50 14.56 -2.57 15.18
C ARG A 50 15.80 -3.43 14.97
N GLY A 51 16.77 -3.35 15.89
CA GLY A 51 17.98 -4.18 15.83
C GLY A 51 18.77 -4.06 14.51
N GLY A 52 18.75 -2.89 13.87
CA GLY A 52 19.45 -2.63 12.61
C GLY A 52 18.72 -3.08 11.34
N TYR A 53 17.46 -3.52 11.45
CA TYR A 53 16.62 -3.89 10.31
C TYR A 53 15.30 -3.12 10.33
N TRP A 54 14.78 -2.77 9.16
CA TRP A 54 13.46 -2.18 9.01
C TRP A 54 12.38 -3.24 9.01
N TYR A 55 11.28 -2.99 9.73
CA TYR A 55 10.12 -3.86 9.77
C TYR A 55 8.85 -3.06 9.51
N ALA A 56 7.94 -3.60 8.69
CA ALA A 56 6.61 -3.03 8.48
C ALA A 56 5.57 -3.50 9.52
N GLY A 57 5.97 -4.42 10.40
CA GLY A 57 5.15 -4.91 11.52
C GLY A 57 4.26 -6.10 11.18
N TRP A 58 4.31 -6.63 9.95
CA TRP A 58 3.48 -7.75 9.52
C TRP A 58 4.17 -9.10 9.71
N TYR A 59 5.48 -9.16 9.48
CA TYR A 59 6.27 -10.37 9.67
C TYR A 59 7.66 -10.04 10.22
N ASP A 60 8.05 -10.71 11.31
CA ASP A 60 9.29 -10.47 12.06
C ASP A 60 10.40 -11.49 11.78
N GLY A 61 10.06 -12.67 11.27
CA GLY A 61 11.05 -13.70 10.91
C GLY A 61 11.84 -13.38 9.63
N MET A 62 12.78 -14.25 9.26
CA MET A 62 13.66 -14.07 8.08
C MET A 62 13.59 -15.22 7.07
N THR A 63 12.62 -16.11 7.17
CA THR A 63 12.64 -17.39 6.42
C THR A 63 11.38 -17.70 5.65
N ALA A 64 10.26 -17.06 5.98
CA ALA A 64 8.99 -17.33 5.32
C ALA A 64 9.05 -16.86 3.87
N VAL A 65 8.72 -17.77 2.96
CA VAL A 65 8.48 -17.46 1.55
C VAL A 65 6.98 -17.21 1.38
N PRO A 66 6.55 -16.01 0.97
CA PRO A 66 5.15 -15.72 0.65
C PRO A 66 4.63 -16.68 -0.40
N ARG A 67 3.31 -16.89 -0.42
CA ARG A 67 2.66 -17.73 -1.43
C ARG A 67 1.99 -16.84 -2.49
N ALA A 68 1.89 -17.34 -3.72
CA ALA A 68 1.28 -16.63 -4.86
C ALA A 68 -0.20 -16.94 -5.06
N ASP A 69 -0.85 -17.61 -4.12
CA ASP A 69 -2.26 -18.01 -4.21
C ASP A 69 -3.09 -17.50 -3.02
N ILE A 70 -2.45 -17.03 -1.95
CA ILE A 70 -3.12 -16.51 -0.76
C ILE A 70 -2.42 -15.25 -0.24
N VAL A 71 -3.15 -14.49 0.56
CA VAL A 71 -2.60 -13.40 1.36
C VAL A 71 -1.76 -13.98 2.49
N THR A 72 -0.55 -13.45 2.71
CA THR A 72 0.33 -13.87 3.81
C THR A 72 0.93 -12.66 4.50
N SER A 73 1.19 -12.76 5.80
CA SER A 73 1.89 -11.72 6.55
C SER A 73 3.28 -11.42 5.97
N ALA A 74 4.01 -12.46 5.57
CA ALA A 74 5.28 -12.33 4.86
C ALA A 74 5.13 -11.63 3.50
N GLY A 75 4.02 -11.84 2.78
CA GLY A 75 3.72 -11.16 1.53
C GLY A 75 3.49 -9.67 1.73
N ILE A 76 2.71 -9.30 2.76
CA ILE A 76 2.48 -7.90 3.13
C ILE A 76 3.80 -7.23 3.50
N GLU A 77 4.59 -7.86 4.36
CA GLU A 77 5.91 -7.37 4.77
C GLU A 77 6.84 -7.19 3.56
N ALA A 78 6.95 -8.20 2.69
CA ALA A 78 7.84 -8.13 1.53
C ALA A 78 7.42 -7.02 0.55
N GLN A 79 6.12 -6.85 0.29
CA GLN A 79 5.62 -5.75 -0.54
C GLN A 79 5.93 -4.38 0.09
N CYS A 80 5.81 -4.24 1.41
CA CYS A 80 6.19 -3.03 2.11
C CYS A 80 7.67 -2.69 1.92
N GLN A 81 8.55 -3.66 2.13
CA GLN A 81 9.99 -3.48 1.98
C GLN A 81 10.40 -3.20 0.52
N LEU A 82 9.76 -3.87 -0.45
CA LEU A 82 10.00 -3.60 -1.86
C LEU A 82 9.54 -2.20 -2.29
N ARG A 83 8.48 -1.69 -1.65
CA ARG A 83 8.04 -0.31 -1.87
C ARG A 83 9.02 0.69 -1.27
N GLU A 84 9.48 0.44 -0.04
CA GLU A 84 10.48 1.28 0.62
C GLU A 84 11.79 1.36 -0.17
N THR A 85 12.23 0.24 -0.74
CA THR A 85 13.42 0.18 -1.61
C THR A 85 13.18 0.70 -3.04
N GLY A 86 11.95 1.12 -3.37
CA GLY A 86 11.60 1.71 -4.67
C GLY A 86 11.39 0.73 -5.82
N TYR A 87 11.34 -0.59 -5.56
CA TYR A 87 11.13 -1.62 -6.58
C TYR A 87 9.66 -1.95 -6.84
N TYR A 88 8.75 -1.56 -5.94
CA TYR A 88 7.33 -1.91 -6.02
C TYR A 88 6.42 -0.71 -5.82
N SER A 89 5.51 -0.49 -6.78
CA SER A 89 4.53 0.60 -6.77
C SER A 89 3.07 0.10 -6.73
N GLY A 90 2.87 -1.22 -6.58
CA GLY A 90 1.55 -1.84 -6.52
C GLY A 90 0.89 -1.68 -5.15
N ALA A 91 -0.34 -2.19 -5.04
CA ALA A 91 -1.04 -2.27 -3.76
C ALA A 91 -0.30 -3.23 -2.81
N ILE A 92 -0.34 -2.92 -1.52
CA ILE A 92 0.11 -3.83 -0.47
C ILE A 92 -1.12 -4.68 -0.12
N ASP A 93 -1.37 -5.73 -0.87
CA ASP A 93 -2.51 -6.62 -0.71
C ASP A 93 -2.14 -7.94 -0.02
N GLY A 94 -0.84 -8.16 0.24
CA GLY A 94 -0.28 -9.37 0.83
C GLY A 94 -0.31 -10.60 -0.07
N TYR A 95 -0.83 -10.46 -1.30
CA TYR A 95 -0.81 -11.46 -2.34
C TYR A 95 0.49 -11.32 -3.15
N PHE A 96 1.42 -12.26 -2.97
CA PHE A 96 2.75 -12.14 -3.58
C PHE A 96 2.79 -12.69 -5.02
N GLY A 97 1.97 -12.08 -5.87
CA GLY A 97 1.75 -12.49 -7.25
C GLY A 97 2.83 -11.99 -8.24
N PRO A 98 2.54 -12.07 -9.55
CA PRO A 98 3.50 -11.76 -10.60
C PRO A 98 4.15 -10.37 -10.51
N GLN A 99 3.40 -9.34 -10.11
CA GLN A 99 3.95 -7.99 -9.97
C GLN A 99 4.97 -7.90 -8.83
N SER A 100 4.64 -8.44 -7.65
CA SER A 100 5.56 -8.47 -6.50
C SER A 100 6.80 -9.31 -6.80
N GLN A 101 6.63 -10.44 -7.49
CA GLN A 101 7.76 -11.29 -7.91
C GLN A 101 8.67 -10.58 -8.92
N ALA A 102 8.11 -9.84 -9.88
CA ALA A 102 8.90 -9.07 -10.83
C ALA A 102 9.73 -7.97 -10.14
N ALA A 103 9.13 -7.25 -9.19
CA ALA A 103 9.81 -6.30 -8.33
C ALA A 103 10.94 -6.96 -7.53
N MET A 104 10.66 -8.11 -6.90
CA MET A 104 11.63 -8.87 -6.13
C MET A 104 12.82 -9.32 -7.00
N LYS A 105 12.59 -9.78 -8.23
CA LYS A 105 13.67 -10.12 -9.17
C LYS A 105 14.52 -8.89 -9.50
N GLY A 106 13.91 -7.71 -9.65
CA GLY A 106 14.62 -6.44 -9.85
C GLY A 106 15.56 -6.14 -8.68
N PHE A 107 15.03 -6.21 -7.47
CA PHE A 107 15.77 -6.03 -6.23
C PHE A 107 16.94 -7.05 -6.12
N GLN A 108 16.67 -8.34 -6.29
CA GLN A 108 17.69 -9.40 -6.21
C GLN A 108 18.83 -9.19 -7.21
N ARG A 109 18.52 -8.84 -8.48
CA ARG A 109 19.54 -8.52 -9.48
C ARG A 109 20.38 -7.32 -9.07
N HIS A 110 19.74 -6.29 -8.55
CA HIS A 110 20.45 -5.09 -8.10
C HIS A 110 21.41 -5.41 -6.95
N ILE A 111 20.94 -6.10 -5.92
CA ILE A 111 21.77 -6.49 -4.78
C ILE A 111 22.94 -7.37 -5.22
N ASN A 112 22.71 -8.32 -6.13
CA ASN A 112 23.79 -9.12 -6.71
C ASN A 112 24.81 -8.25 -7.45
N LYS A 113 24.36 -7.29 -8.25
CA LYS A 113 25.22 -6.40 -9.01
C LYS A 113 26.05 -5.48 -8.11
N VAL A 114 25.45 -4.95 -7.05
CA VAL A 114 26.10 -3.96 -6.17
C VAL A 114 26.99 -4.64 -5.13
N HIS A 115 26.59 -5.79 -4.60
CA HIS A 115 27.27 -6.42 -3.46
C HIS A 115 27.95 -7.76 -3.76
N GLY A 116 27.72 -8.37 -4.92
CA GLY A 116 28.38 -9.63 -5.30
C GLY A 116 27.98 -10.85 -4.47
N VAL A 117 26.79 -10.84 -3.86
CA VAL A 117 26.39 -11.81 -2.82
C VAL A 117 25.71 -13.09 -3.32
N GLY A 118 25.33 -13.14 -4.60
CA GLY A 118 24.80 -14.37 -5.22
C GLY A 118 23.43 -14.83 -4.71
N LEU A 119 22.48 -13.90 -4.51
CA LEU A 119 21.07 -14.22 -4.31
C LEU A 119 20.49 -14.95 -5.52
N ALA A 120 19.61 -15.92 -5.29
CA ALA A 120 18.78 -16.48 -6.36
C ALA A 120 17.85 -15.39 -6.89
N VAL A 121 17.78 -15.22 -8.21
CA VAL A 121 16.88 -14.26 -8.88
C VAL A 121 15.56 -14.95 -9.25
N ASP A 122 14.92 -15.52 -8.25
CA ASP A 122 13.70 -16.34 -8.39
C ASP A 122 12.42 -15.51 -8.20
N GLY A 123 12.52 -14.30 -7.67
CA GLY A 123 11.39 -13.44 -7.34
C GLY A 123 10.75 -13.76 -6.00
N TRP A 124 11.41 -14.56 -5.16
CA TRP A 124 10.91 -14.91 -3.84
C TRP A 124 11.82 -14.38 -2.73
N PRO A 125 11.28 -13.73 -1.68
CA PRO A 125 12.06 -13.38 -0.52
C PRO A 125 12.32 -14.64 0.32
N GLY A 126 13.40 -15.36 -0.02
CA GLY A 126 13.93 -16.48 0.77
C GLY A 126 14.89 -16.05 1.87
N PRO A 127 15.42 -17.01 2.67
CA PRO A 127 16.28 -16.72 3.83
C PRO A 127 17.50 -15.84 3.56
N LYS A 128 18.10 -15.97 2.37
CA LYS A 128 19.23 -15.13 1.96
C LYS A 128 18.81 -13.73 1.50
N SER A 129 17.57 -13.55 1.06
CA SER A 129 17.07 -12.28 0.54
C SER A 129 16.59 -11.34 1.65
N TRP A 130 15.95 -11.89 2.69
CA TRP A 130 15.35 -11.10 3.78
C TRP A 130 16.29 -10.10 4.47
N PRO A 131 17.55 -10.45 4.81
CA PRO A 131 18.46 -9.49 5.42
C PRO A 131 18.80 -8.29 4.52
N TRP A 132 18.83 -8.50 3.19
CA TRP A 132 19.05 -7.42 2.23
C TRP A 132 17.80 -6.58 2.03
N LEU A 133 16.64 -7.24 2.00
CA LEU A 133 15.36 -6.58 1.76
C LEU A 133 14.98 -5.61 2.89
N ARG A 134 15.52 -5.80 4.10
CA ARG A 134 15.26 -4.97 5.29
C ARG A 134 16.36 -3.97 5.65
N ARG A 135 17.40 -3.84 4.83
CA ARG A 135 18.51 -2.89 5.06
C ARG A 135 18.16 -1.52 4.53
#